data_AF-A0A074WBT2-F1
#
_entry.id   AF-A0A074WBT2-F1
#
_cell.length_a   1.000
_cell.length_b   1.000
_cell.length_c   1.000
_cell.angle_alpha   90.00
_cell.angle_beta   90.00
_cell.angle_gamma   90.00
#
_symmetry.space_group_name_H-M   'P 1'
#
loop_
_entity.id
_entity.type
_entity.pdbx_description
1 polymer ?
#
loop_
_entity_poly.entity_id
_entity_poly.type
_entity_poly.pdbx_seq_one_letter_code
_entity_poly.pdbx_strand_id
1 'polypeptide(L)'
;MTQHGEEIVFFHYPVSIYSHKVLWYLKLAGIEYSECIQPPIMPRPDLAGLGTSYRRIPVLAIGRHVYCDSRLILHVLQERYPLYGVPMGGPDKAIQRLLQDWMNDQIFWHATRCLPFERSATASDPAFLNDRSEAFGKPFRIEDMIKERPEPYSYIRAMFQTLESLLKDGRDWITGSTKPSLADIDAVYLAQWIATHPLMEGATPTEFISEKLFPRTYAWIHRFKQSVEDADSGAHVPEALIGKEAFDKIISAPDTGLQGDISDTDPLNLKIGQMIEIWPTDWASNHRDRGELVMLAANEVCIRNAYGVLIHFPRWNFRIQAVEKGISSTVVSMANFLPPLDYPHRLFYHPLSPFSRKVYMFALELGTADRIELQTVVDAPVEYPGWSDDAPTVAESNPLAKLPTLVVGNNGDGVYDSKVICDFLEDEALVDKRSDLQPRNWRLRTLHGCADGMMDAQVLILYEKKIRAENNILFQAWIDGQTEKIMRGFDQLELEVGRGTLRAPANDAPASAAECAVAACVAFLDRVGTQWRDDRPKLVEWFQRWQNRESFIKTRPDVDWKTGQAGDIGFGREVLNGKKG
;
A
#
# COMPACT_ATOMS: atom_id res chain seq x y z
N MET A 1 9.07 28.32 -8.66
CA MET A 1 8.70 27.66 -9.93
C MET A 1 9.97 27.38 -10.73
N THR A 2 10.08 26.19 -11.32
CA THR A 2 11.21 25.84 -12.20
C THR A 2 11.22 26.70 -13.47
N GLN A 3 12.33 26.69 -14.24
CA GLN A 3 12.43 27.42 -15.52
C GLN A 3 11.33 27.07 -16.54
N HIS A 4 10.57 26.00 -16.31
CA HIS A 4 9.45 25.55 -17.15
C HIS A 4 8.07 25.63 -16.47
N GLY A 5 7.97 26.21 -15.26
CA GLY A 5 6.71 26.33 -14.54
C GLY A 5 6.19 25.02 -13.92
N GLU A 6 6.98 23.95 -13.97
CA GLU A 6 6.66 22.66 -13.33
C GLU A 6 6.87 22.78 -11.81
N GLU A 7 5.88 22.34 -11.03
CA GLU A 7 5.99 22.22 -9.58
C GLU A 7 6.80 20.96 -9.21
N ILE A 8 7.69 21.12 -8.22
CA ILE A 8 8.48 20.04 -7.67
C ILE A 8 7.94 19.70 -6.28
N VAL A 9 7.65 18.43 -6.03
CA VAL A 9 7.25 17.93 -4.71
C VAL A 9 8.27 16.91 -4.23
N PHE A 10 8.88 17.16 -3.08
CA PHE A 10 9.90 16.28 -2.51
C PHE A 10 9.35 15.49 -1.32
N PHE A 11 9.29 14.17 -1.46
CA PHE A 11 8.87 13.24 -0.42
C PHE A 11 10.09 12.75 0.33
N HIS A 12 10.21 13.17 1.59
CA HIS A 12 11.40 12.87 2.38
C HIS A 12 11.14 12.89 3.87
N TYR A 13 12.15 12.52 4.65
CA TYR A 13 12.20 12.88 6.06
C TYR A 13 13.57 13.49 6.37
N PRO A 14 13.65 14.50 7.26
CA PRO A 14 14.85 15.33 7.40
C PRO A 14 16.10 14.55 7.76
N VAL A 15 15.97 13.44 8.49
CA VAL A 15 17.10 12.63 8.99
C VAL A 15 17.64 11.64 7.94
N SER A 16 16.97 11.47 6.80
CA SER A 16 17.41 10.56 5.75
C SER A 16 18.66 11.08 5.06
N ILE A 17 19.77 10.34 5.17
CA ILE A 17 21.03 10.74 4.51
C ILE A 17 20.96 10.65 2.99
N TYR A 18 20.09 9.80 2.42
CA TYR A 18 19.82 9.82 0.99
C TYR A 18 19.04 11.06 0.58
N SER A 19 18.17 11.57 1.46
CA SER A 19 17.44 12.82 1.22
C SER A 19 18.37 14.03 1.30
N HIS A 20 19.36 14.03 2.19
CA HIS A 20 20.37 15.10 2.25
C HIS A 20 21.04 15.35 0.89
N LYS A 21 21.36 14.30 0.13
CA LYS A 21 21.96 14.45 -1.21
C LYS A 21 21.08 15.32 -2.13
N VAL A 22 19.78 15.02 -2.17
CA VAL A 22 18.81 15.75 -2.99
C VAL A 22 18.56 17.15 -2.44
N LEU A 23 18.45 17.30 -1.11
CA LEU A 23 18.30 18.61 -0.47
C LEU A 23 19.49 19.53 -0.75
N TRP A 24 20.72 19.01 -0.67
CA TRP A 24 21.92 19.78 -1.00
C TRP A 24 21.93 20.17 -2.48
N TYR A 25 21.53 19.26 -3.37
CA TYR A 25 21.40 19.58 -4.78
C TYR A 25 20.39 20.73 -5.00
N LEU A 26 19.18 20.61 -4.44
CA LEU A 26 18.12 21.62 -4.58
C LEU A 26 18.60 22.99 -4.07
N LYS A 27 19.29 23.03 -2.92
CA LYS A 27 19.87 24.26 -2.35
C LYS A 27 20.97 24.85 -3.25
N LEU A 28 21.97 24.06 -3.62
CA LEU A 28 23.10 24.53 -4.44
C LEU A 28 22.65 24.98 -5.84
N ALA A 29 21.58 24.38 -6.38
CA ALA A 29 20.97 24.74 -7.65
C ALA A 29 20.00 25.93 -7.55
N GLY A 30 19.58 26.33 -6.34
CA GLY A 30 18.55 27.35 -6.15
C GLY A 30 17.17 26.93 -6.66
N ILE A 31 16.84 25.64 -6.57
CA ILE A 31 15.57 25.08 -7.06
C ILE A 31 14.52 25.15 -5.95
N GLU A 32 13.41 25.84 -6.22
CA GLU A 32 12.25 25.85 -5.34
C GLU A 32 11.45 24.54 -5.45
N TYR A 33 10.96 24.06 -4.30
CA TYR A 33 10.15 22.86 -4.19
C TYR A 33 9.17 22.97 -3.02
N SER A 34 8.09 22.22 -3.09
CA SER A 34 7.24 21.90 -1.94
C SER A 34 7.70 20.56 -1.35
N GLU A 35 7.51 20.34 -0.05
CA GLU A 35 7.87 19.10 0.62
C GLU A 35 6.67 18.37 1.19
N CYS A 36 6.72 17.04 1.17
CA CYS A 36 5.73 16.18 1.81
C CYS A 36 6.46 15.21 2.74
N ILE A 37 6.45 15.52 4.05
CA ILE A 37 7.24 14.78 5.04
C ILE A 37 6.67 13.38 5.25
N GLN A 38 7.54 12.37 5.12
CA GLN A 38 7.18 10.97 5.22
C GLN A 38 7.65 10.36 6.56
N PRO A 39 6.96 9.33 7.09
CA PRO A 39 7.43 8.63 8.30
C PRO A 39 8.79 7.93 8.11
N PRO A 40 9.70 7.82 9.10
CA PRO A 40 11.01 7.16 8.92
C PRO A 40 10.97 5.62 8.82
N ILE A 41 9.81 5.03 9.11
CA ILE A 41 9.47 3.60 9.01
C ILE A 41 8.16 3.45 8.24
N MET A 42 7.80 2.24 7.80
CA MET A 42 6.49 2.01 7.19
C MET A 42 5.35 2.07 8.22
N PRO A 43 4.12 2.41 7.80
CA PRO A 43 3.71 2.73 6.42
C PRO A 43 4.06 4.17 5.98
N ARG A 44 4.01 4.39 4.66
CA ARG A 44 4.11 5.71 4.00
C ARG A 44 2.83 5.98 3.21
N PRO A 45 1.73 6.40 3.87
CA PRO A 45 0.41 6.48 3.24
C PRO A 45 0.37 7.46 2.07
N ASP A 46 1.14 8.55 2.12
CA ASP A 46 1.15 9.55 1.04
C ASP A 46 1.74 8.98 -0.27
N LEU A 47 2.84 8.23 -0.17
CA LEU A 47 3.42 7.53 -1.32
C LEU A 47 2.51 6.39 -1.81
N ALA A 48 1.92 5.62 -0.90
CA ALA A 48 0.93 4.61 -1.26
C ALA A 48 -0.28 5.22 -2.00
N GLY A 49 -0.72 6.41 -1.56
CA GLY A 49 -1.77 7.20 -2.20
C GLY A 49 -1.44 7.63 -3.63
N LEU A 50 -0.15 7.81 -3.97
CA LEU A 50 0.29 8.02 -5.35
C LEU A 50 0.25 6.75 -6.21
N GLY A 51 -0.08 5.60 -5.64
CA GLY A 51 -0.10 4.31 -6.31
C GLY A 51 1.30 3.77 -6.56
N THR A 52 2.24 4.08 -5.67
CA THR A 52 3.57 3.44 -5.63
C THR A 52 3.69 2.56 -4.39
N SER A 53 4.22 1.35 -4.57
CA SER A 53 4.68 0.49 -3.48
C SER A 53 6.11 0.80 -3.06
N TYR A 54 6.81 1.71 -3.75
CA TYR A 54 8.22 2.01 -3.50
C TYR A 54 8.45 2.48 -2.05
N ARG A 55 9.09 1.61 -1.28
CA ARG A 55 9.29 1.80 0.18
C ARG A 55 10.39 2.79 0.54
N ARG A 56 11.36 3.03 -0.36
CA ARG A 56 12.56 3.82 -0.05
C ARG A 56 12.28 5.32 -0.16
N ILE A 57 13.11 6.09 0.53
CA ILE A 57 13.14 7.55 0.48
C ILE A 57 14.55 7.99 0.08
N PRO A 58 14.69 9.09 -0.68
CA PRO A 58 13.63 9.98 -1.14
C PRO A 58 12.89 9.54 -2.40
N VAL A 59 11.77 10.23 -2.65
CA VAL A 59 11.02 10.26 -3.90
C VAL A 59 10.82 11.73 -4.30
N LEU A 60 10.98 12.06 -5.59
CA LEU A 60 10.77 13.42 -6.10
C LEU A 60 9.71 13.39 -7.20
N ALA A 61 8.73 14.28 -7.15
CA ALA A 61 7.83 14.51 -8.26
C ALA A 61 8.18 15.81 -8.99
N ILE A 62 8.14 15.80 -10.32
CA ILE A 62 8.20 16.99 -11.19
C ILE A 62 6.97 16.91 -12.10
N GLY A 63 5.97 17.75 -11.84
CA GLY A 63 4.65 17.59 -12.44
C GLY A 63 4.06 16.19 -12.18
N ARG A 64 3.71 15.46 -13.24
CA ARG A 64 3.13 14.11 -13.17
C ARG A 64 4.18 12.99 -13.02
N HIS A 65 5.46 13.32 -13.12
CA HIS A 65 6.55 12.34 -13.12
C HIS A 65 7.08 12.15 -11.71
N VAL A 66 6.99 10.94 -11.18
CA VAL A 66 7.49 10.54 -9.86
C VAL A 66 8.76 9.73 -10.03
N TYR A 67 9.89 10.24 -9.52
CA TYR A 67 11.20 9.63 -9.65
C TYR A 67 11.60 8.95 -8.34
N CYS A 68 11.80 7.64 -8.43
CA CYS A 68 12.28 6.80 -7.34
C CYS A 68 13.80 6.64 -7.41
N ASP A 69 14.44 6.54 -6.23
CA ASP A 69 15.90 6.42 -6.05
C ASP A 69 16.68 7.72 -6.24
N SER A 70 17.47 8.10 -5.22
CA SER A 70 18.27 9.32 -5.22
C SER A 70 19.22 9.45 -6.42
N ARG A 71 19.70 8.33 -6.98
CA ARG A 71 20.59 8.33 -8.16
C ARG A 71 19.87 8.85 -9.39
N LEU A 72 18.64 8.37 -9.62
CA LEU A 72 17.81 8.82 -10.72
C LEU A 72 17.34 10.26 -10.49
N ILE A 73 16.90 10.59 -9.27
CA ILE A 73 16.49 11.95 -8.91
C ILE A 73 17.61 12.95 -9.23
N LEU A 74 18.84 12.69 -8.78
CA LEU A 74 19.99 13.57 -9.03
C LEU A 74 20.37 13.62 -10.52
N HIS A 75 20.24 12.52 -11.25
CA HIS A 75 20.46 12.51 -12.69
C HIS A 75 19.45 13.42 -13.41
N VAL A 76 18.16 13.29 -13.11
CA VAL A 76 17.08 14.10 -13.71
C VAL A 76 17.26 15.57 -13.36
N LEU A 77 17.58 15.88 -12.10
CA LEU A 77 17.88 17.25 -11.68
C LEU A 77 19.11 17.81 -12.40
N GLN A 78 20.16 17.02 -12.61
CA GLN A 78 21.38 17.45 -13.31
C GLN A 78 21.19 17.67 -14.82
N GLU A 79 20.33 16.88 -15.46
CA GLU A 79 20.02 17.06 -16.88
C GLU A 79 19.04 18.23 -17.11
N ARG A 80 18.03 18.40 -16.25
CA ARG A 80 17.03 19.50 -16.38
C ARG A 80 17.50 20.83 -15.80
N TYR A 81 18.21 20.79 -14.68
CA TYR A 81 18.62 21.94 -13.88
C TYR A 81 20.10 21.81 -13.48
N PRO A 82 21.05 21.89 -14.43
CA PRO A 82 22.46 21.68 -14.15
C PRO A 82 22.96 22.60 -13.03
N LEU A 83 23.72 22.05 -12.06
CA LEU A 83 24.33 22.86 -11.00
C LEU A 83 25.11 24.04 -11.60
N TYR A 84 24.75 25.25 -11.16
CA TYR A 84 25.31 26.52 -11.63
C TYR A 84 25.22 26.75 -13.15
N GLY A 85 24.28 26.07 -13.83
CA GLY A 85 24.09 26.17 -15.28
C GLY A 85 25.20 25.50 -16.11
N VAL A 86 26.06 24.69 -15.50
CA VAL A 86 27.20 24.04 -16.17
C VAL A 86 26.96 22.54 -16.32
N PRO A 87 26.83 22.02 -17.55
CA PRO A 87 26.79 20.58 -17.78
C PRO A 87 28.12 19.91 -17.41
N MET A 88 28.06 18.68 -16.91
CA MET A 88 29.26 17.89 -16.62
C MET A 88 29.90 17.33 -17.89
N GLY A 89 31.24 17.39 -17.96
CA GLY A 89 32.01 16.75 -19.03
C GLY A 89 32.00 15.22 -18.95
N GLY A 90 32.34 14.54 -20.04
CA GLY A 90 32.33 13.08 -20.12
C GLY A 90 33.15 12.36 -19.03
N PRO A 91 34.44 12.71 -18.84
CA PRO A 91 35.26 12.14 -17.75
C PRO A 91 34.69 12.40 -16.36
N ASP A 92 34.13 13.59 -16.12
CA ASP A 92 33.53 13.94 -14.84
C ASP A 92 32.27 13.15 -14.56
N LYS A 93 31.41 12.93 -15.58
CA LYS A 93 30.23 12.05 -15.48
C LYS A 93 30.64 10.63 -15.12
N ALA A 94 31.74 10.12 -15.71
CA ALA A 94 32.24 8.78 -15.38
C ALA A 94 32.74 8.68 -13.93
N ILE A 95 33.52 9.67 -13.47
CA ILE A 95 33.99 9.72 -12.08
C ILE A 95 32.81 9.84 -11.11
N GLN A 96 31.84 10.72 -11.40
CA GLN A 96 30.63 10.88 -10.61
C GLN A 96 29.87 9.56 -10.49
N ARG A 97 29.68 8.82 -11.60
CA ARG A 97 28.97 7.55 -11.58
C ARG A 97 29.70 6.49 -10.74
N LEU A 98 31.03 6.39 -10.89
CA LEU A 98 31.84 5.46 -10.09
C LEU A 98 31.76 5.76 -8.60
N LEU A 99 31.81 7.05 -8.22
CA LEU A 99 31.69 7.47 -6.83
C LEU A 99 30.28 7.23 -6.29
N GLN A 100 29.25 7.53 -7.07
CA GLN A 100 27.85 7.29 -6.73
C GLN A 100 27.61 5.81 -6.41
N ASP A 101 28.04 4.90 -7.30
CA ASP A 101 27.84 3.46 -7.13
C ASP A 101 28.72 2.92 -5.99
N TRP A 102 29.98 3.35 -5.88
CA TRP A 102 30.87 2.92 -4.80
C TRP A 102 30.35 3.33 -3.41
N MET A 103 29.92 4.58 -3.25
CA MET A 103 29.39 5.06 -1.97
C MET A 103 28.06 4.40 -1.63
N ASN A 104 27.10 4.41 -2.55
CA ASN A 104 25.76 3.90 -2.28
C ASN A 104 25.73 2.39 -2.08
N ASP A 105 26.47 1.62 -2.89
CA ASP A 105 26.30 0.16 -2.93
C ASP A 105 27.34 -0.57 -2.07
N GLN A 106 28.59 -0.08 -2.03
CA GLN A 106 29.68 -0.75 -1.30
C GLN A 106 29.89 -0.17 0.10
N ILE A 107 29.99 1.16 0.24
CA ILE A 107 30.40 1.76 1.52
C ILE A 107 29.23 2.02 2.46
N PHE A 108 28.06 2.39 1.95
CA PHE A 108 26.88 2.75 2.75
C PHE A 108 26.58 1.71 3.83
N TRP A 109 26.58 0.41 3.49
CA TRP A 109 26.26 -0.63 4.46
C TRP A 109 27.28 -0.71 5.60
N HIS A 110 28.57 -0.53 5.31
CA HIS A 110 29.58 -0.44 6.36
C HIS A 110 29.37 0.81 7.23
N ALA A 111 29.02 1.95 6.63
CA ALA A 111 28.75 3.17 7.37
C ALA A 111 27.56 3.01 8.33
N THR A 112 26.47 2.36 7.88
CA THR A 112 25.31 2.07 8.74
C THR A 112 25.67 1.16 9.91
N ARG A 113 26.62 0.23 9.76
CA ARG A 113 27.08 -0.65 10.86
C ARG A 113 27.87 0.08 11.93
N CYS A 114 28.46 1.24 11.59
CA CYS A 114 29.13 2.10 12.55
C CYS A 114 28.15 2.91 13.44
N LEU A 115 26.86 2.99 13.08
CA LEU A 115 25.88 3.77 13.86
C LEU A 115 25.86 3.34 15.34
N PRO A 116 25.92 4.28 16.29
CA PRO A 116 25.92 3.99 17.72
C PRO A 116 24.50 3.75 18.24
N PHE A 117 23.77 2.81 17.63
CA PHE A 117 22.37 2.52 17.96
C PHE A 117 22.14 2.22 19.43
N GLU A 118 23.10 1.60 20.13
CA GLU A 118 23.04 1.33 21.57
C GLU A 118 22.84 2.58 22.45
N ARG A 119 23.04 3.77 21.89
CA ARG A 119 22.81 5.07 22.54
C ARG A 119 21.48 5.70 22.15
N SER A 120 20.79 5.15 21.16
CA SER A 120 19.54 5.66 20.62
C SER A 120 18.33 4.99 21.28
N ALA A 121 17.28 5.77 21.54
CA ALA A 121 15.99 5.23 21.97
C ALA A 121 15.39 4.23 20.95
N THR A 122 15.76 4.35 19.66
CA THR A 122 15.28 3.44 18.59
C THR A 122 15.85 2.04 18.68
N ALA A 123 16.94 1.79 19.42
CA ALA A 123 17.51 0.45 19.54
C ALA A 123 16.61 -0.53 20.28
N SER A 124 15.68 -0.02 21.11
CA SER A 124 14.72 -0.83 21.85
C SER A 124 13.30 -0.71 21.32
N ASP A 125 13.08 0.02 20.22
CA ASP A 125 11.77 0.21 19.62
C ASP A 125 11.40 -0.99 18.71
N PRO A 126 10.42 -1.83 19.09
CA PRO A 126 10.04 -2.99 18.30
C PRO A 126 9.53 -2.62 16.92
N ALA A 127 8.87 -1.47 16.76
CA ALA A 127 8.35 -1.04 15.46
C ALA A 127 9.50 -0.76 14.49
N PHE A 128 10.53 -0.05 14.95
CA PHE A 128 11.74 0.20 14.16
C PHE A 128 12.48 -1.10 13.80
N LEU A 129 12.70 -1.99 14.77
CA LEU A 129 13.43 -3.24 14.53
C LEU A 129 12.69 -4.17 13.57
N ASN A 130 11.36 -4.28 13.70
CA ASN A 130 10.53 -5.06 12.79
C ASN A 130 10.52 -4.46 11.39
N ASP A 131 10.39 -3.13 11.28
CA ASP A 131 10.44 -2.43 10.01
C ASP A 131 11.77 -2.64 9.27
N ARG A 132 12.90 -2.55 9.97
CA ARG A 132 14.22 -2.84 9.38
C ARG A 132 14.35 -4.32 9.01
N SER A 133 13.87 -5.23 9.85
CA SER A 133 13.91 -6.67 9.56
C SER A 133 13.13 -7.04 8.30
N GLU A 134 11.94 -6.47 8.12
CA GLU A 134 11.13 -6.61 6.91
C GLU A 134 11.87 -6.06 5.69
N ALA A 135 12.39 -4.83 5.80
CA ALA A 135 13.13 -4.18 4.72
C ALA A 135 14.33 -5.01 4.24
N PHE A 136 15.04 -5.68 5.14
CA PHE A 136 16.19 -6.52 4.80
C PHE A 136 15.83 -7.98 4.46
N GLY A 137 14.59 -8.41 4.72
CA GLY A 137 14.17 -9.81 4.59
C GLY A 137 14.88 -10.75 5.59
N LYS A 138 15.48 -10.22 6.66
CA LYS A 138 16.18 -10.99 7.70
C LYS A 138 16.14 -10.25 9.04
N PRO A 139 16.27 -10.95 10.18
CA PRO A 139 16.29 -10.29 11.49
C PRO A 139 17.34 -9.19 11.58
N PHE A 140 16.91 -7.99 11.97
CA PHE A 140 17.77 -6.84 12.23
C PHE A 140 18.00 -6.73 13.75
N ARG A 141 19.24 -6.95 14.19
CA ARG A 141 19.64 -6.97 15.61
C ARG A 141 20.78 -6.00 15.86
N ILE A 142 20.62 -5.15 16.88
CA ILE A 142 21.63 -4.15 17.22
C ILE A 142 22.89 -4.81 17.80
N GLU A 143 22.75 -5.93 18.51
CA GLU A 143 23.88 -6.68 19.07
C GLU A 143 24.80 -7.21 17.97
N ASP A 144 24.23 -7.70 16.87
CA ASP A 144 24.98 -8.17 15.70
C ASP A 144 25.73 -7.00 15.05
N MET A 145 25.10 -5.82 14.98
CA MET A 145 25.77 -4.62 14.49
C MET A 145 26.97 -4.26 15.35
N ILE A 146 26.81 -4.19 16.68
CA ILE A 146 27.89 -3.85 17.63
C ILE A 146 29.04 -4.84 17.52
N LYS A 147 28.72 -6.14 17.52
CA LYS A 147 29.70 -7.23 17.44
C LYS A 147 30.54 -7.16 16.16
N GLU A 148 29.91 -6.82 15.04
CA GLU A 148 30.54 -6.82 13.72
C GLU A 148 31.31 -5.53 13.40
N ARG A 149 31.20 -4.45 14.20
CA ARG A 149 31.80 -3.12 13.93
C ARG A 149 33.29 -3.07 13.54
N PRO A 150 34.20 -3.91 14.07
CA PRO A 150 35.61 -3.82 13.71
C PRO A 150 35.87 -3.92 12.20
N GLU A 151 35.09 -4.74 11.48
CA GLU A 151 35.22 -4.87 10.02
C GLU A 151 34.78 -3.59 9.28
N PRO A 152 33.55 -3.07 9.47
CA PRO A 152 33.13 -1.77 8.95
C PRO A 152 34.14 -0.63 9.18
N TYR A 153 34.78 -0.53 10.36
CA TYR A 153 35.80 0.50 10.59
C TYR A 153 36.96 0.44 9.59
N SER A 154 37.37 -0.76 9.19
CA SER A 154 38.41 -0.95 8.15
C SER A 154 37.95 -0.40 6.80
N TYR A 155 36.71 -0.71 6.39
CA TYR A 155 36.12 -0.19 5.16
C TYR A 155 35.99 1.32 5.18
N ILE A 156 35.53 1.90 6.30
CA ILE A 156 35.41 3.36 6.40
C ILE A 156 36.79 4.02 6.38
N ARG A 157 37.79 3.47 7.08
CA ARG A 157 39.16 3.99 7.01
C ARG A 157 39.71 3.93 5.57
N ALA A 158 39.45 2.85 4.84
CA ALA A 158 39.85 2.71 3.44
C ALA A 158 39.13 3.72 2.53
N MET A 159 37.85 4.01 2.79
CA MET A 159 37.10 5.07 2.10
C MET A 159 37.79 6.43 2.31
N PHE A 160 38.07 6.81 3.56
CA PHE A 160 38.77 8.07 3.87
C PHE A 160 40.17 8.14 3.25
N GLN A 161 40.93 7.03 3.26
CA GLN A 161 42.24 6.98 2.60
C GLN A 161 42.15 7.22 1.08
N THR A 162 41.10 6.69 0.44
CA THR A 162 40.87 6.87 -1.00
C THR A 162 40.49 8.32 -1.31
N LEU A 163 39.58 8.92 -0.54
CA LEU A 163 39.21 10.33 -0.69
C LEU A 163 40.40 11.27 -0.41
N GLU A 164 41.20 10.98 0.61
CA GLU A 164 42.42 11.74 0.92
C GLU A 164 43.43 11.68 -0.23
N SER A 165 43.52 10.52 -0.89
CA SER A 165 44.39 10.32 -2.06
C SER A 165 43.85 11.04 -3.30
N LEU A 166 42.53 11.06 -3.49
CA LEU A 166 41.86 11.78 -4.57
C LEU A 166 42.11 13.30 -4.48
N LEU A 167 42.14 13.83 -3.26
CA LEU A 167 42.36 15.27 -2.99
C LEU A 167 43.85 15.65 -2.87
N LYS A 168 44.77 14.70 -3.08
CA LYS A 168 46.21 14.87 -2.79
C LYS A 168 46.88 15.96 -3.64
N ASP A 169 46.35 16.23 -4.84
CA ASP A 169 46.87 17.26 -5.75
C ASP A 169 46.44 18.69 -5.37
N GLY A 170 45.68 18.85 -4.29
CA GLY A 170 45.27 20.14 -3.76
C GLY A 170 44.03 20.73 -4.42
N ARG A 171 43.29 19.94 -5.22
CA ARG A 171 41.99 20.36 -5.74
C ARG A 171 41.00 20.63 -4.60
N ASP A 172 40.16 21.65 -4.79
CA ASP A 172 39.12 21.99 -3.82
C ASP A 172 37.91 21.07 -3.90
N TRP A 173 37.57 20.63 -5.13
CA TRP A 173 36.41 19.80 -5.49
C TRP A 173 36.86 18.62 -6.36
N ILE A 174 36.09 17.54 -6.35
CA ILE A 174 36.46 16.25 -6.97
C ILE A 174 36.82 16.38 -8.45
N THR A 175 36.07 17.18 -9.19
CA THR A 175 36.25 17.41 -10.64
C THR A 175 37.24 18.54 -10.95
N GLY A 176 37.84 19.17 -9.92
CA GLY A 176 38.74 20.31 -10.10
C GLY A 176 38.04 21.61 -10.52
N SER A 177 36.71 21.65 -10.41
CA SER A 177 35.88 22.84 -10.63
C SER A 177 36.14 23.92 -9.57
N THR A 178 35.54 25.11 -9.74
CA THR A 178 35.59 26.19 -8.74
C THR A 178 34.47 26.11 -7.68
N LYS A 179 33.43 25.30 -7.95
CA LYS A 179 32.26 25.07 -7.10
C LYS A 179 31.96 23.57 -7.00
N PRO A 180 31.27 23.07 -5.96
CA PRO A 180 30.99 21.65 -5.82
C PRO A 180 30.15 21.12 -6.99
N SER A 181 30.51 19.95 -7.49
CA SER A 181 29.78 19.27 -8.56
C SER A 181 28.88 18.17 -8.01
N LEU A 182 28.08 17.52 -8.87
CA LEU A 182 27.32 16.33 -8.48
C LEU A 182 28.23 15.19 -7.97
N ALA A 183 29.47 15.10 -8.50
CA ALA A 183 30.47 14.14 -8.00
C ALA A 183 30.78 14.38 -6.52
N ASP A 184 30.85 15.65 -6.10
CA ASP A 184 31.07 16.02 -4.71
C ASP A 184 29.88 15.61 -3.84
N ILE A 185 28.64 15.87 -4.27
CA ILE A 185 27.42 15.45 -3.55
C ILE A 185 27.38 13.93 -3.35
N ASP A 186 27.65 13.17 -4.41
CA ASP A 186 27.62 11.70 -4.37
C ASP A 186 28.72 11.10 -3.50
N ALA A 187 29.88 11.76 -3.38
CA ALA A 187 30.97 11.30 -2.53
C ALA A 187 30.86 11.78 -1.07
N VAL A 188 30.49 13.04 -0.87
CA VAL A 188 30.64 13.71 0.44
C VAL A 188 29.60 13.25 1.45
N TYR A 189 28.43 12.76 1.01
CA TYR A 189 27.32 12.49 1.94
C TYR A 189 27.67 11.46 3.02
N LEU A 190 28.39 10.38 2.67
CA LEU A 190 28.86 9.41 3.67
C LEU A 190 30.02 9.95 4.50
N ALA A 191 30.97 10.62 3.87
CA ALA A 191 32.14 11.17 4.56
C ALA A 191 31.71 12.22 5.60
N GLN A 192 30.81 13.13 5.22
CA GLN A 192 30.18 14.13 6.08
C GLN A 192 29.36 13.47 7.18
N TRP A 193 28.54 12.46 6.85
CA TRP A 193 27.73 11.74 7.81
C TRP A 193 28.61 11.15 8.91
N ILE A 194 29.63 10.39 8.53
CA ILE A 194 30.56 9.74 9.47
C ILE A 194 31.38 10.75 10.27
N ALA A 195 31.92 11.77 9.62
CA ALA A 195 32.89 12.66 10.26
C ALA A 195 32.26 13.75 11.14
N THR A 196 31.07 14.25 10.78
CA THR A 196 30.58 15.52 11.33
C THR A 196 29.09 15.54 11.67
N HIS A 197 28.31 14.50 11.33
CA HIS A 197 26.89 14.49 11.61
C HIS A 197 26.60 14.07 13.06
N PRO A 198 25.69 14.73 13.79
CA PRO A 198 25.41 14.43 15.20
C PRO A 198 25.06 12.96 15.48
N LEU A 199 24.29 12.31 14.58
CA LEU A 199 23.97 10.87 14.70
C LEU A 199 25.19 9.93 14.67
N MET A 200 26.33 10.39 14.18
CA MET A 200 27.57 9.62 14.10
C MET A 200 28.60 10.08 15.15
N GLU A 201 28.20 10.93 16.10
CA GLU A 201 29.11 11.42 17.12
C GLU A 201 29.69 10.28 17.97
N GLY A 202 31.02 10.13 17.90
CA GLY A 202 31.74 9.04 18.56
C GLY A 202 31.46 7.65 17.97
N ALA A 203 30.87 7.56 16.76
CA ALA A 203 30.61 6.30 16.06
C ALA A 203 31.90 5.63 15.56
N THR A 204 32.89 6.43 15.16
CA THR A 204 34.19 5.93 14.70
C THR A 204 35.31 6.36 15.64
N PRO A 205 36.17 5.44 16.10
CA PRO A 205 37.32 5.79 16.95
C PRO A 205 38.28 6.77 16.26
N THR A 206 38.76 7.77 17.00
CA THR A 206 39.57 8.87 16.47
C THR A 206 40.98 8.43 16.06
N GLU A 207 41.43 7.26 16.54
CA GLU A 207 42.67 6.62 16.11
C GLU A 207 42.56 6.07 14.67
N PHE A 208 41.34 5.83 14.20
CA PHE A 208 41.08 5.31 12.87
C PHE A 208 40.72 6.40 11.87
N ILE A 209 39.88 7.35 12.28
CA ILE A 209 39.35 8.44 11.45
C ILE A 209 39.36 9.72 12.27
N SER A 210 40.14 10.70 11.83
CA SER A 210 40.20 12.03 12.42
C SER A 210 40.79 13.03 11.43
N GLU A 211 40.57 14.32 11.68
CA GLU A 211 41.14 15.41 10.88
C GLU A 211 42.67 15.37 10.85
N LYS A 212 43.32 14.90 11.93
CA LYS A 212 44.77 14.69 11.96
C LYS A 212 45.24 13.64 10.94
N LEU A 213 44.44 12.60 10.69
CA LEU A 213 44.78 11.50 9.79
C LEU A 213 44.38 11.80 8.34
N PHE A 214 43.26 12.49 8.13
CA PHE A 214 42.70 12.79 6.81
C PHE A 214 42.40 14.29 6.62
N PRO A 215 43.41 15.17 6.73
CA PRO A 215 43.20 16.61 6.79
C PRO A 215 42.57 17.18 5.51
N ARG A 216 42.89 16.65 4.32
CA ARG A 216 42.31 17.15 3.06
C ARG A 216 40.84 16.76 2.96
N THR A 217 40.52 15.54 3.35
CA THR A 217 39.14 15.02 3.35
C THR A 217 38.26 15.83 4.29
N TYR A 218 38.72 16.10 5.51
CA TYR A 218 38.00 16.95 6.46
C TYR A 218 37.85 18.39 5.95
N ALA A 219 38.91 18.99 5.40
CA ALA A 219 38.83 20.32 4.80
C ALA A 219 37.80 20.40 3.66
N TRP A 220 37.74 19.36 2.81
CA TRP A 220 36.73 19.24 1.75
C TRP A 220 35.31 19.09 2.30
N ILE A 221 35.10 18.27 3.33
CA ILE A 221 33.80 18.15 4.03
C ILE A 221 33.35 19.51 4.58
N HIS A 222 34.24 20.22 5.26
CA HIS A 222 33.93 21.54 5.83
C HIS A 222 33.61 22.57 4.74
N ARG A 223 34.40 22.62 3.66
CA ARG A 223 34.10 23.48 2.50
C ARG A 223 32.75 23.15 1.87
N PHE A 224 32.42 21.87 1.71
CA PHE A 224 31.15 21.44 1.15
C PHE A 224 29.99 21.91 2.04
N LYS A 225 30.06 21.67 3.35
CA LYS A 225 29.05 22.15 4.31
C LYS A 225 28.87 23.67 4.22
N GLN A 226 29.97 24.43 4.23
CA GLN A 226 29.91 25.89 4.09
C GLN A 226 29.23 26.29 2.78
N SER A 227 29.53 25.63 1.66
CA SER A 227 28.90 25.93 0.36
C SER A 227 27.39 25.71 0.37
N VAL A 228 26.91 24.69 1.08
CA VAL A 228 25.47 24.43 1.26
C VAL A 228 24.84 25.48 2.18
N GLU A 229 25.50 25.83 3.29
CA GLU A 229 25.03 26.86 4.24
C GLU A 229 24.96 28.26 3.60
N ASP A 230 25.95 28.61 2.77
CA ASP A 230 25.98 29.86 2.00
C ASP A 230 24.83 29.90 0.98
N ALA A 231 24.51 28.77 0.35
CA ALA A 231 23.37 28.65 -0.57
C ALA A 231 22.01 28.71 0.15
N ASP A 232 21.95 28.25 1.41
CA ASP A 232 20.73 28.23 2.22
C ASP A 232 20.38 29.62 2.79
N SER A 233 21.38 30.47 3.01
CA SER A 233 21.25 31.79 3.65
C SER A 233 20.36 32.79 2.88
N GLY A 234 19.89 32.43 1.68
CA GLY A 234 18.87 33.16 0.92
C GLY A 234 17.78 32.27 0.32
N ALA A 235 17.66 31.02 0.76
CA ALA A 235 16.72 30.05 0.20
C ALA A 235 15.29 30.26 0.72
N HIS A 236 14.32 29.98 -0.15
CA HIS A 236 12.90 29.95 0.23
C HIS A 236 12.62 28.73 1.12
N VAL A 237 11.85 28.93 2.18
CA VAL A 237 11.35 27.82 3.01
C VAL A 237 10.36 27.01 2.16
N PRO A 238 10.58 25.70 1.94
CA PRO A 238 9.69 24.90 1.10
C PRO A 238 8.27 24.87 1.69
N GLU A 239 7.28 24.93 0.81
CA GLU A 239 5.88 24.76 1.19
C GLU A 239 5.65 23.33 1.70
N ALA A 240 5.15 23.17 2.93
CA ALA A 240 4.79 21.87 3.46
C ALA A 240 3.41 21.43 2.95
N LEU A 241 3.35 20.26 2.34
CA LEU A 241 2.13 19.66 1.78
C LEU A 241 1.73 18.41 2.57
N ILE A 242 0.43 18.22 2.76
CA ILE A 242 -0.12 16.92 3.14
C ILE A 242 -0.26 16.01 1.92
N GLY A 243 -0.32 14.69 2.10
CA GLY A 243 -0.34 13.72 1.00
C GLY A 243 -1.42 13.96 -0.06
N LYS A 244 -2.61 14.39 0.35
CA LYS A 244 -3.70 14.74 -0.57
C LYS A 244 -3.35 15.92 -1.48
N GLU A 245 -2.73 16.97 -0.95
CA GLU A 245 -2.34 18.15 -1.73
C GLU A 245 -1.24 17.81 -2.73
N ALA A 246 -0.26 17.02 -2.27
CA ALA A 246 0.79 16.50 -3.14
C ALA A 246 0.23 15.63 -4.28
N PHE A 247 -0.70 14.73 -3.95
CA PHE A 247 -1.42 13.92 -4.95
C PHE A 247 -2.16 14.79 -5.96
N ASP A 248 -3.00 15.73 -5.50
CA ASP A 248 -3.80 16.61 -6.35
C ASP A 248 -2.91 17.44 -7.29
N LYS A 249 -1.75 17.94 -6.82
CA LYS A 249 -0.75 18.63 -7.65
C LYS A 249 -0.16 17.72 -8.73
N ILE A 250 0.24 16.49 -8.38
CA ILE A 250 0.87 15.54 -9.30
C ILE A 250 -0.12 15.07 -10.39
N ILE A 251 -1.37 14.73 -10.01
CA ILE A 251 -2.35 14.20 -10.98
C ILE A 251 -2.92 15.27 -11.91
N SER A 252 -3.00 16.53 -11.45
CA SER A 252 -3.50 17.66 -12.23
C SER A 252 -2.46 18.23 -13.19
N ALA A 253 -1.17 17.97 -12.95
CA ALA A 253 -0.10 18.35 -13.84
C ALA A 253 -0.30 17.74 -15.25
N PRO A 254 0.03 18.46 -16.33
CA PRO A 254 -0.13 17.96 -17.69
C PRO A 254 0.74 16.73 -17.93
N ASP A 255 0.27 15.83 -18.79
CA ASP A 255 1.09 14.73 -19.29
C ASP A 255 2.14 15.30 -20.26
N THR A 256 3.42 15.17 -19.91
CA THR A 256 4.53 15.61 -20.76
C THR A 256 5.17 14.40 -21.41
N GLY A 257 5.53 14.53 -22.69
CA GLY A 257 5.99 13.40 -23.49
C GLY A 257 7.23 12.72 -22.92
N LEU A 258 7.29 11.39 -23.04
CA LEU A 258 8.44 10.57 -22.69
C LEU A 258 9.42 10.49 -23.86
N GLN A 259 10.73 10.48 -23.58
CA GLN A 259 11.77 10.38 -24.59
C GLN A 259 12.66 9.15 -24.32
N GLY A 260 13.04 8.47 -25.39
CA GLY A 260 13.87 7.26 -25.31
C GLY A 260 13.03 6.00 -25.22
N ASP A 261 13.10 5.20 -26.28
CA ASP A 261 12.57 3.83 -26.30
C ASP A 261 13.60 2.93 -26.96
N ILE A 262 14.12 1.99 -26.17
CA ILE A 262 15.06 0.96 -26.62
C ILE A 262 14.43 -0.44 -26.61
N SER A 263 13.10 -0.56 -26.42
CA SER A 263 12.37 -1.82 -26.26
C SER A 263 12.53 -2.82 -27.41
N ASP A 264 12.94 -2.35 -28.60
CA ASP A 264 13.27 -3.21 -29.73
C ASP A 264 14.65 -3.88 -29.64
N THR A 265 15.56 -3.27 -28.88
CA THR A 265 16.94 -3.74 -28.70
C THR A 265 17.23 -4.21 -27.27
N ASP A 266 16.22 -4.16 -26.39
CA ASP A 266 16.39 -4.43 -24.98
C ASP A 266 16.57 -5.93 -24.68
N PRO A 267 17.60 -6.33 -23.91
CA PRO A 267 17.87 -7.75 -23.64
C PRO A 267 16.79 -8.44 -22.80
N LEU A 268 15.95 -7.70 -22.07
CA LEU A 268 14.84 -8.27 -21.29
C LEU A 268 13.62 -8.57 -22.18
N ASN A 269 13.68 -8.23 -23.48
CA ASN A 269 12.59 -8.41 -24.46
C ASN A 269 11.27 -7.78 -24.00
N LEU A 270 11.35 -6.69 -23.24
CA LEU A 270 10.20 -5.95 -22.76
C LEU A 270 9.61 -5.09 -23.87
N LYS A 271 8.28 -4.93 -23.91
CA LYS A 271 7.56 -4.14 -24.90
C LYS A 271 6.76 -3.02 -24.26
N ILE A 272 6.84 -1.82 -24.83
CA ILE A 272 5.99 -0.70 -24.43
C ILE A 272 4.52 -1.10 -24.50
N GLY A 273 3.73 -0.65 -23.51
CA GLY A 273 2.31 -0.97 -23.33
C GLY A 273 2.04 -2.27 -22.57
N GLN A 274 3.07 -3.07 -22.26
CA GLN A 274 2.87 -4.28 -21.46
C GLN A 274 2.85 -3.96 -19.95
N MET A 275 2.15 -4.78 -19.17
CA MET A 275 2.23 -4.70 -17.72
C MET A 275 3.54 -5.29 -17.21
N ILE A 276 4.23 -4.57 -16.34
CA ILE A 276 5.45 -5.02 -15.68
C ILE A 276 5.34 -4.87 -14.16
N GLU A 277 6.15 -5.63 -13.45
CA GLU A 277 6.52 -5.36 -12.07
C GLU A 277 7.98 -4.87 -12.01
N ILE A 278 8.26 -3.97 -11.09
CA ILE A 278 9.59 -3.44 -10.83
C ILE A 278 9.87 -3.28 -9.33
N TRP A 279 11.08 -3.67 -8.91
CA TRP A 279 11.50 -3.58 -7.51
C TRP A 279 13.02 -3.56 -7.36
N PRO A 280 13.56 -3.04 -6.25
CA PRO A 280 14.99 -3.08 -5.99
C PRO A 280 15.50 -4.50 -5.75
N THR A 281 16.75 -4.77 -6.15
CA THR A 281 17.36 -6.11 -6.02
C THR A 281 18.13 -6.34 -4.72
N ASP A 282 18.41 -5.29 -3.97
CA ASP A 282 19.30 -5.27 -2.80
C ASP A 282 18.53 -5.29 -1.46
N TRP A 283 17.58 -4.37 -1.23
CA TRP A 283 16.72 -4.36 -0.04
C TRP A 283 15.33 -3.79 -0.35
N ALA A 284 14.34 -4.03 0.49
CA ALA A 284 12.93 -3.70 0.22
C ALA A 284 12.39 -4.36 -1.07
N SER A 285 12.94 -5.51 -1.46
CA SER A 285 12.56 -6.24 -2.68
C SER A 285 11.15 -6.86 -2.64
N ASN A 286 10.53 -6.91 -1.45
CA ASN A 286 9.14 -7.31 -1.26
C ASN A 286 8.15 -6.23 -1.71
N HIS A 287 8.61 -5.01 -1.93
CA HIS A 287 7.80 -3.87 -2.32
C HIS A 287 7.92 -3.65 -3.83
N ARG A 288 6.91 -4.12 -4.57
CA ARG A 288 6.93 -4.15 -6.04
C ARG A 288 5.92 -3.21 -6.63
N ASP A 289 6.39 -2.29 -7.45
CA ASP A 289 5.55 -1.40 -8.22
C ASP A 289 5.09 -2.10 -9.48
N ARG A 290 3.80 -1.92 -9.81
CA ARG A 290 3.18 -2.54 -10.98
C ARG A 290 2.50 -1.47 -11.83
N GLY A 291 2.73 -1.52 -13.14
CA GLY A 291 2.13 -0.57 -14.06
C GLY A 291 2.39 -0.93 -15.53
N GLU A 292 1.77 -0.16 -16.40
CA GLU A 292 2.00 -0.23 -17.85
C GLU A 292 3.39 0.33 -18.15
N LEU A 293 4.26 -0.43 -18.81
CA LEU A 293 5.56 0.04 -19.26
C LEU A 293 5.36 1.10 -20.36
N VAL A 294 5.71 2.35 -20.08
CA VAL A 294 5.50 3.49 -21.01
C VAL A 294 6.79 4.11 -21.51
N MET A 295 7.93 3.82 -20.86
CA MET A 295 9.27 4.19 -21.35
C MET A 295 10.28 3.14 -20.93
N LEU A 296 11.18 2.79 -21.83
CA LEU A 296 12.33 1.95 -21.54
C LEU A 296 13.58 2.55 -22.18
N ALA A 297 14.49 3.06 -21.37
CA ALA A 297 15.78 3.59 -21.78
C ALA A 297 16.91 2.69 -21.27
N ALA A 298 18.16 3.03 -21.61
CA ALA A 298 19.33 2.25 -21.19
C ALA A 298 19.51 2.18 -19.66
N ASN A 299 19.18 3.28 -18.96
CA ASN A 299 19.40 3.41 -17.51
C ASN A 299 18.12 3.73 -16.72
N GLU A 300 16.98 3.89 -17.40
CA GLU A 300 15.72 4.33 -16.79
C GLU A 300 14.55 3.54 -17.37
N VAL A 301 13.53 3.34 -16.55
CA VAL A 301 12.27 2.71 -16.93
C VAL A 301 11.13 3.48 -16.28
N CYS A 302 10.06 3.72 -17.04
CA CYS A 302 8.86 4.38 -16.55
C CYS A 302 7.65 3.47 -16.67
N ILE A 303 6.87 3.39 -15.61
CA ILE A 303 5.54 2.79 -15.60
C ILE A 303 4.46 3.85 -15.45
N ARG A 304 3.31 3.62 -16.08
CA ARG A 304 2.07 4.34 -15.78
C ARG A 304 1.24 3.47 -14.85
N ASN A 305 0.87 4.01 -13.69
CA ASN A 305 -0.01 3.32 -12.74
C ASN A 305 -1.50 3.62 -13.01
N ALA A 306 -2.39 3.06 -12.19
CA ALA A 306 -3.84 3.22 -12.32
C ALA A 306 -4.32 4.69 -12.22
N TYR A 307 -3.59 5.55 -11.51
CA TYR A 307 -3.91 6.96 -11.36
C TYR A 307 -3.39 7.83 -12.52
N GLY A 308 -2.71 7.22 -13.50
CA GLY A 308 -2.05 7.93 -14.59
C GLY A 308 -0.72 8.59 -14.18
N VAL A 309 -0.21 8.32 -12.96
CA VAL A 309 1.09 8.81 -12.51
C VAL A 309 2.19 8.07 -13.26
N LEU A 310 3.20 8.80 -13.72
CA LEU A 310 4.36 8.28 -14.43
C LEU A 310 5.48 8.04 -13.42
N ILE A 311 5.70 6.79 -13.01
CA ILE A 311 6.69 6.44 -11.98
C ILE A 311 7.96 5.92 -12.66
N HIS A 312 9.07 6.56 -12.37
CA HIS A 312 10.38 6.31 -12.97
C HIS A 312 11.32 5.65 -11.97
N PHE A 313 12.04 4.65 -12.46
CA PHE A 313 13.04 3.91 -11.69
C PHE A 313 14.33 3.81 -12.49
N PRO A 314 15.51 3.80 -11.83
CA PRO A 314 16.72 3.42 -12.51
C PRO A 314 16.66 1.92 -12.82
N ARG A 315 17.34 1.50 -13.89
CA ARG A 315 17.46 0.06 -14.22
C ARG A 315 18.52 -0.65 -13.38
N TRP A 316 19.52 0.10 -12.95
CA TRP A 316 20.62 -0.42 -12.14
C TRP A 316 20.16 -0.70 -10.70
N ASN A 317 20.42 -1.92 -10.21
CA ASN A 317 19.90 -2.48 -8.94
C ASN A 317 18.37 -2.60 -8.87
N PHE A 318 17.70 -2.66 -10.02
CA PHE A 318 16.27 -2.95 -10.09
C PHE A 318 16.03 -4.17 -10.97
N ARG A 319 15.05 -4.97 -10.55
CA ARG A 319 14.53 -6.08 -11.34
C ARG A 319 13.27 -5.60 -12.04
N ILE A 320 13.16 -5.94 -13.32
CA ILE A 320 12.01 -5.63 -14.15
C ILE A 320 11.51 -6.95 -14.72
N GLN A 321 10.23 -7.24 -14.54
CA GLN A 321 9.64 -8.49 -15.00
C GLN A 321 8.31 -8.21 -15.70
N ALA A 322 8.14 -8.79 -16.89
CA ALA A 322 6.85 -8.81 -17.56
C ALA A 322 5.83 -9.61 -16.74
N VAL A 323 4.62 -9.09 -16.61
CA VAL A 323 3.51 -9.84 -16.03
C VAL A 323 2.97 -10.77 -17.12
N GLU A 324 3.23 -12.08 -17.01
CA GLU A 324 2.82 -13.06 -18.02
C GLU A 324 1.30 -13.04 -18.25
N LYS A 325 0.88 -12.94 -19.52
CA LYS A 325 -0.52 -13.18 -19.95
C LYS A 325 -0.80 -14.68 -19.91
N GLY A 326 -0.92 -15.25 -18.72
CA GLY A 326 -1.16 -16.68 -18.59
C GLY A 326 -0.73 -17.31 -17.28
N ILE A 327 -0.84 -16.59 -16.17
CA ILE A 327 -1.20 -17.12 -14.86
C ILE A 327 -1.93 -15.95 -14.19
N SER A 328 -3.21 -16.18 -13.92
CA SER A 328 -4.02 -15.52 -12.89
C SER A 328 -3.19 -14.53 -12.09
N SER A 329 -3.35 -13.23 -12.40
CA SER A 329 -2.80 -12.19 -11.57
C SER A 329 -3.29 -12.44 -10.16
N THR A 330 -2.42 -12.88 -9.27
CA THR A 330 -2.60 -12.57 -7.86
C THR A 330 -2.69 -11.06 -7.80
N VAL A 331 -3.91 -10.54 -7.81
CA VAL A 331 -4.21 -9.28 -7.15
C VAL A 331 -3.73 -9.54 -5.72
N VAL A 332 -2.55 -9.01 -5.42
CA VAL A 332 -2.14 -8.82 -4.03
C VAL A 332 -3.29 -8.05 -3.42
N SER A 333 -4.01 -8.73 -2.55
CA SER A 333 -5.08 -8.20 -1.72
C SER A 333 -4.68 -6.82 -1.20
N MET A 334 -5.54 -5.82 -1.41
CA MET A 334 -5.37 -4.45 -0.91
C MET A 334 -5.30 -4.37 0.63
N ALA A 335 -5.48 -5.52 1.32
CA ALA A 335 -5.22 -5.70 2.76
C ALA A 335 -3.93 -5.06 3.25
N ASN A 336 -2.83 -5.27 2.50
CA ASN A 336 -1.49 -5.02 2.99
C ASN A 336 -1.01 -3.57 2.77
N PHE A 337 -1.85 -2.69 2.21
CA PHE A 337 -1.48 -1.33 1.83
C PHE A 337 -2.17 -0.23 2.63
N LEU A 338 -3.15 -0.57 3.46
CA LEU A 338 -3.88 0.43 4.23
C LEU A 338 -3.12 0.76 5.53
N PRO A 339 -2.93 2.06 5.87
CA PRO A 339 -2.23 2.45 7.08
C PRO A 339 -2.91 1.83 8.31
N PRO A 340 -2.17 1.34 9.32
CA PRO A 340 -2.77 0.74 10.50
C PRO A 340 -3.66 1.78 11.17
N LEU A 341 -4.86 1.36 11.54
CA LEU A 341 -5.75 2.21 12.33
C LEU A 341 -5.22 2.28 13.76
N ASP A 342 -5.28 3.46 14.38
CA ASP A 342 -5.04 3.60 15.83
C ASP A 342 -6.00 2.69 16.64
N TYR A 343 -7.20 2.45 16.09
CA TYR A 343 -8.19 1.52 16.60
C TYR A 343 -8.85 0.77 15.44
N PRO A 344 -8.90 -0.59 15.46
CA PRO A 344 -9.63 -1.33 14.44
C PRO A 344 -11.11 -0.92 14.46
N HIS A 345 -11.76 -0.98 13.30
CA HIS A 345 -13.21 -0.90 13.25
C HIS A 345 -13.80 -2.11 13.97
N ARG A 346 -14.99 -1.98 14.56
CA ARG A 346 -15.67 -3.10 15.20
C ARG A 346 -16.92 -3.46 14.45
N LEU A 347 -17.05 -4.70 14.01
CA LEU A 347 -18.26 -5.19 13.36
C LEU A 347 -19.10 -6.01 14.34
N PHE A 348 -20.25 -5.46 14.73
CA PHE A 348 -21.32 -6.22 15.36
C PHE A 348 -21.91 -7.17 14.30
N TYR A 349 -21.79 -8.46 14.53
CA TYR A 349 -22.16 -9.47 13.55
C TYR A 349 -22.76 -10.71 14.20
N HIS A 350 -23.43 -11.52 13.40
CA HIS A 350 -23.77 -12.88 13.75
C HIS A 350 -23.53 -13.81 12.54
N PRO A 351 -22.90 -14.99 12.70
CA PRO A 351 -22.58 -15.85 11.56
C PRO A 351 -23.82 -16.33 10.76
N LEU A 352 -24.99 -16.31 11.39
CA LEU A 352 -26.26 -16.70 10.77
C LEU A 352 -26.95 -15.56 10.03
N SER A 353 -26.50 -14.31 10.19
CA SER A 353 -27.02 -13.18 9.42
C SER A 353 -26.43 -13.21 8.01
N PRO A 354 -27.25 -13.35 6.96
CA PRO A 354 -26.73 -13.32 5.59
C PRO A 354 -26.23 -11.93 5.21
N PHE A 355 -26.73 -10.88 5.86
CA PHE A 355 -26.25 -9.50 5.73
C PHE A 355 -24.85 -9.32 6.33
N SER A 356 -24.61 -9.87 7.53
CA SER A 356 -23.27 -9.89 8.13
C SER A 356 -22.30 -10.69 7.27
N ARG A 357 -22.79 -11.81 6.71
CA ARG A 357 -21.98 -12.68 5.84
C ARG A 357 -21.50 -11.96 4.60
N LYS A 358 -22.38 -11.26 3.87
CA LYS A 358 -21.93 -10.51 2.67
C LYS A 358 -20.91 -9.42 3.01
N VAL A 359 -21.07 -8.73 4.14
CA VAL A 359 -20.16 -7.65 4.56
C VAL A 359 -18.78 -8.22 4.87
N TYR A 360 -18.72 -9.28 5.68
CA TYR A 360 -17.44 -9.86 6.06
C TYR A 360 -16.78 -10.65 4.92
N MET A 361 -17.56 -11.29 4.05
CA MET A 361 -17.07 -11.82 2.77
C MET A 361 -16.40 -10.73 1.96
N PHE A 362 -17.05 -9.58 1.82
CA PHE A 362 -16.53 -8.48 1.03
C PHE A 362 -15.29 -7.84 1.65
N ALA A 363 -15.22 -7.71 2.98
CA ALA A 363 -14.01 -7.29 3.68
C ALA A 363 -12.83 -8.25 3.41
N LEU A 364 -13.07 -9.57 3.36
CA LEU A 364 -12.05 -10.56 2.99
C LEU A 364 -11.61 -10.42 1.53
N GLU A 365 -12.53 -10.14 0.62
CA GLU A 365 -12.24 -9.92 -0.81
C GLU A 365 -11.41 -8.65 -1.03
N LEU A 366 -11.70 -7.58 -0.30
CA LEU A 366 -10.93 -6.33 -0.33
C LEU A 366 -9.62 -6.40 0.46
N GLY A 367 -9.49 -7.42 1.32
CA GLY A 367 -8.37 -7.55 2.24
C GLY A 367 -8.47 -6.72 3.52
N THR A 368 -9.56 -5.99 3.74
CA THR A 368 -9.73 -5.13 4.93
C THR A 368 -10.14 -5.89 6.18
N ALA A 369 -10.28 -7.22 6.13
CA ALA A 369 -10.72 -8.04 7.25
C ALA A 369 -9.87 -7.90 8.52
N ASP A 370 -8.55 -7.71 8.40
CA ASP A 370 -7.63 -7.54 9.54
C ASP A 370 -7.81 -6.19 10.26
N ARG A 371 -8.56 -5.27 9.67
CA ARG A 371 -8.90 -3.95 10.23
C ARG A 371 -10.22 -3.96 10.99
N ILE A 372 -10.92 -5.10 10.95
CA ILE A 372 -12.23 -5.29 11.56
C ILE A 372 -12.08 -6.26 12.74
N GLU A 373 -12.24 -5.73 13.95
CA GLU A 373 -12.52 -6.55 15.11
C GLU A 373 -13.96 -7.06 15.05
N LEU A 374 -14.12 -8.38 15.08
CA LEU A 374 -15.42 -9.02 15.15
C LEU A 374 -15.95 -9.03 16.59
N GLN A 375 -17.21 -8.60 16.77
CA GLN A 375 -17.95 -8.79 18.01
C GLN A 375 -19.26 -9.51 17.70
N THR A 376 -19.33 -10.79 18.10
CA THR A 376 -20.53 -11.60 17.93
C THR A 376 -21.59 -11.07 18.88
N VAL A 377 -22.77 -10.79 18.35
CA VAL A 377 -23.97 -10.37 19.10
C VAL A 377 -25.18 -11.08 18.53
N VAL A 378 -26.22 -11.28 19.33
CA VAL A 378 -27.49 -11.82 18.84
C VAL A 378 -28.59 -10.80 19.09
N ASP A 379 -29.28 -10.42 18.01
CA ASP A 379 -30.32 -9.39 18.05
C ASP A 379 -31.57 -9.84 17.29
N ALA A 380 -32.72 -9.56 17.89
CA ALA A 380 -34.02 -9.69 17.27
C ALA A 380 -35.01 -8.66 17.82
N PRO A 381 -36.10 -8.37 17.08
CA PRO A 381 -37.12 -7.41 17.53
C PRO A 381 -37.90 -7.84 18.79
N VAL A 382 -37.73 -9.07 19.26
CA VAL A 382 -38.37 -9.61 20.46
C VAL A 382 -37.33 -10.35 21.30
N GLU A 383 -37.38 -10.19 22.61
CA GLU A 383 -36.56 -10.99 23.52
C GLU A 383 -36.90 -12.48 23.32
N TYR A 384 -35.85 -13.26 23.05
CA TYR A 384 -35.96 -14.70 22.94
C TYR A 384 -34.75 -15.28 23.70
N PRO A 385 -34.98 -15.98 24.83
CA PRO A 385 -33.90 -16.47 25.69
C PRO A 385 -32.85 -17.28 24.91
N GLY A 386 -31.59 -16.86 24.98
CA GLY A 386 -30.48 -17.47 24.24
C GLY A 386 -30.34 -17.04 22.78
N TRP A 387 -31.08 -16.00 22.34
CA TRP A 387 -31.13 -15.56 20.94
C TRP A 387 -31.29 -14.05 20.73
N SER A 388 -31.59 -13.24 21.74
CA SER A 388 -31.70 -11.77 21.58
C SER A 388 -31.56 -11.05 22.91
N ASP A 389 -30.32 -10.82 23.35
CA ASP A 389 -29.96 -10.18 24.63
C ASP A 389 -29.02 -8.96 24.49
N ASP A 390 -28.50 -8.68 23.29
CA ASP A 390 -27.50 -7.63 23.05
C ASP A 390 -28.04 -6.36 22.37
N ALA A 391 -29.36 -6.25 22.16
CA ALA A 391 -29.98 -5.12 21.45
C ALA A 391 -29.56 -3.73 21.99
N PRO A 392 -29.46 -3.51 23.32
CA PRO A 392 -28.98 -2.23 23.85
C PRO A 392 -27.55 -1.88 23.44
N THR A 393 -26.66 -2.88 23.33
CA THR A 393 -25.26 -2.69 22.92
C THR A 393 -25.15 -2.26 21.46
N VAL A 394 -25.93 -2.87 20.57
CA VAL A 394 -25.96 -2.46 19.15
C VAL A 394 -26.63 -1.10 18.99
N ALA A 395 -27.64 -0.80 19.81
CA ALA A 395 -28.39 0.45 19.79
C ALA A 395 -27.53 1.70 20.04
N GLU A 396 -26.40 1.58 20.74
CA GLU A 396 -25.45 2.67 20.99
C GLU A 396 -24.86 3.24 19.69
N SER A 397 -24.63 2.39 18.68
CA SER A 397 -24.03 2.80 17.40
C SER A 397 -24.99 2.67 16.20
N ASN A 398 -26.09 1.94 16.35
CA ASN A 398 -27.14 1.84 15.34
C ASN A 398 -28.52 1.91 16.03
N PRO A 399 -29.27 3.02 15.90
CA PRO A 399 -30.55 3.21 16.60
C PRO A 399 -31.63 2.19 16.21
N LEU A 400 -31.41 1.41 15.14
CA LEU A 400 -32.31 0.33 14.73
C LEU A 400 -31.97 -1.02 15.38
N ALA A 401 -30.88 -1.11 16.13
CA ALA A 401 -30.29 -2.34 16.69
C ALA A 401 -29.97 -3.46 15.67
N LYS A 402 -30.03 -3.18 14.36
CA LYS A 402 -29.88 -4.21 13.31
C LYS A 402 -28.42 -4.62 13.07
N LEU A 403 -28.24 -5.88 12.72
CA LEU A 403 -26.98 -6.43 12.22
C LEU A 403 -26.91 -6.47 10.69
N PRO A 404 -25.72 -6.30 10.09
CA PRO A 404 -24.46 -5.86 10.71
C PRO A 404 -24.46 -4.37 11.06
N THR A 405 -23.64 -3.98 12.03
CA THR A 405 -23.29 -2.58 12.35
C THR A 405 -21.79 -2.47 12.51
N LEU A 406 -21.16 -1.52 11.80
CA LEU A 406 -19.72 -1.27 11.84
C LEU A 406 -19.46 0.00 12.66
N VAL A 407 -18.80 -0.11 13.80
CA VAL A 407 -18.32 1.02 14.62
C VAL A 407 -16.96 1.45 14.11
N VAL A 408 -16.82 2.72 13.72
CA VAL A 408 -15.60 3.23 13.09
C VAL A 408 -14.55 3.57 14.15
N GLY A 409 -13.61 2.66 14.38
CA GLY A 409 -12.53 2.89 15.34
C GLY A 409 -13.08 2.93 16.76
N ASN A 410 -12.77 3.98 17.54
CA ASN A 410 -13.19 4.11 18.94
C ASN A 410 -14.04 5.37 19.22
N ASN A 411 -14.60 6.02 18.19
CA ASN A 411 -15.34 7.27 18.34
C ASN A 411 -16.85 7.07 18.65
N GLY A 412 -17.35 5.84 18.53
CA GLY A 412 -18.76 5.49 18.77
C GLY A 412 -19.68 5.69 17.56
N ASP A 413 -19.19 6.25 16.45
CA ASP A 413 -19.97 6.46 15.23
C ASP A 413 -20.18 5.13 14.49
N GLY A 414 -21.44 4.71 14.33
CA GLY A 414 -21.81 3.50 13.61
C GLY A 414 -22.19 3.75 12.16
N VAL A 415 -21.62 2.95 11.26
CA VAL A 415 -22.09 2.74 9.89
C VAL A 415 -23.00 1.51 9.88
N TYR A 416 -24.25 1.71 9.52
CA TYR A 416 -25.28 0.67 9.48
C TYR A 416 -26.03 0.73 8.15
N ASP A 417 -26.80 -0.33 7.86
CA ASP A 417 -27.15 -0.79 6.50
C ASP A 417 -25.98 -1.49 5.81
N SER A 418 -26.18 -2.78 5.56
CA SER A 418 -25.14 -3.67 5.04
C SER A 418 -24.64 -3.29 3.63
N LYS A 419 -25.37 -2.50 2.85
CA LYS A 419 -24.90 -1.95 1.57
C LYS A 419 -24.06 -0.69 1.78
N VAL A 420 -24.46 0.17 2.72
CA VAL A 420 -23.65 1.35 3.11
C VAL A 420 -22.33 0.92 3.74
N ILE A 421 -22.31 -0.15 4.54
CA ILE A 421 -21.07 -0.73 5.07
C ILE A 421 -20.17 -1.24 3.94
N CYS A 422 -20.73 -1.87 2.90
CA CYS A 422 -19.95 -2.25 1.72
C CYS A 422 -19.39 -1.01 0.99
N ASP A 423 -20.17 0.04 0.78
CA ASP A 423 -19.70 1.30 0.17
C ASP A 423 -18.56 1.93 1.03
N PHE A 424 -18.69 1.90 2.36
CA PHE A 424 -17.65 2.36 3.28
C PHE A 424 -16.35 1.55 3.14
N LEU A 425 -16.45 0.21 3.06
CA LEU A 425 -15.28 -0.66 2.91
C LEU A 425 -14.61 -0.49 1.54
N GLU A 426 -15.36 -0.21 0.47
CA GLU A 426 -14.80 0.18 -0.84
C GLU A 426 -13.99 1.47 -0.74
N ASP A 427 -14.54 2.49 -0.08
CA ASP A 427 -13.87 3.76 0.16
C ASP A 427 -12.62 3.60 1.03
N GLU A 428 -12.71 2.81 2.10
CA GLU A 428 -11.59 2.52 2.98
C GLU A 428 -10.47 1.75 2.27
N ALA A 429 -10.84 0.78 1.43
CA ALA A 429 -9.89 0.01 0.64
C ALA A 429 -9.26 0.80 -0.51
N LEU A 430 -9.59 2.09 -0.67
CA LEU A 430 -9.15 2.94 -1.78
C LEU A 430 -9.44 2.28 -3.14
N VAL A 431 -10.51 1.51 -3.24
CA VAL A 431 -10.92 0.86 -4.48
C VAL A 431 -11.17 1.96 -5.51
N ASP A 432 -10.48 1.90 -6.64
CA ASP A 432 -10.65 2.88 -7.69
C ASP A 432 -12.07 2.82 -8.26
N LYS A 433 -12.91 3.76 -7.82
CA LYS A 433 -14.25 4.03 -8.35
C LYS A 433 -14.23 4.54 -9.80
N ARG A 434 -13.05 4.64 -10.45
CA ARG A 434 -12.87 4.99 -11.87
C ARG A 434 -12.47 3.81 -12.76
N SER A 435 -12.35 2.59 -12.24
CA SER A 435 -12.14 1.39 -13.07
C SER A 435 -13.34 1.01 -13.95
N ASP A 436 -14.36 1.87 -13.99
CA ASP A 436 -15.46 1.89 -14.93
C ASP A 436 -15.50 3.23 -15.68
N LEU A 437 -14.77 3.29 -16.79
CA LEU A 437 -15.26 3.95 -18.01
C LEU A 437 -16.50 3.20 -18.60
N GLN A 438 -17.38 2.70 -17.73
CA GLN A 438 -18.81 2.57 -18.00
C GLN A 438 -19.54 3.50 -17.04
N PRO A 439 -20.57 4.23 -17.51
CA PRO A 439 -21.35 5.11 -16.65
C PRO A 439 -21.99 4.27 -15.54
N ARG A 440 -21.51 4.39 -14.29
CA ARG A 440 -22.09 3.84 -13.05
C ARG A 440 -22.81 2.50 -13.27
N ASN A 441 -22.18 1.35 -12.96
CA ASN A 441 -22.80 0.02 -13.12
C ASN A 441 -24.04 -0.18 -12.20
N TRP A 442 -25.13 0.51 -12.54
CA TRP A 442 -26.40 0.53 -11.85
C TRP A 442 -27.02 -0.86 -11.88
N ARG A 443 -26.69 -1.69 -12.88
CA ARG A 443 -27.17 -3.07 -12.98
C ARG A 443 -26.65 -3.93 -11.83
N LEU A 444 -25.35 -3.91 -11.53
CA LEU A 444 -24.81 -4.61 -10.36
C LEU A 444 -25.36 -4.02 -9.04
N ARG A 445 -25.46 -2.70 -8.93
CA ARG A 445 -26.05 -2.05 -7.74
C ARG A 445 -27.54 -2.40 -7.56
N THR A 446 -28.28 -2.61 -8.65
CA THR A 446 -29.66 -3.11 -8.66
C THR A 446 -29.70 -4.57 -8.23
N LEU A 447 -28.75 -5.40 -8.66
CA LEU A 447 -28.67 -6.80 -8.24
C LEU A 447 -28.32 -6.96 -6.76
N HIS A 448 -27.45 -6.09 -6.23
CA HIS A 448 -27.20 -5.99 -4.80
C HIS A 448 -28.50 -5.68 -4.04
N GLY A 449 -29.25 -4.67 -4.48
CA GLY A 449 -30.54 -4.33 -3.89
C GLY A 449 -31.58 -5.46 -4.02
N CYS A 450 -31.56 -6.20 -5.14
CA CYS A 450 -32.41 -7.37 -5.34
C CYS A 450 -32.06 -8.49 -4.34
N ALA A 451 -30.77 -8.79 -4.16
CA ALA A 451 -30.29 -9.78 -3.20
C ALA A 451 -30.66 -9.41 -1.76
N ASP A 452 -30.55 -8.12 -1.40
CA ASP A 452 -30.92 -7.62 -0.08
C ASP A 452 -32.43 -7.78 0.19
N GLY A 453 -33.28 -7.38 -0.76
CA GLY A 453 -34.72 -7.58 -0.65
C GLY A 453 -35.14 -9.06 -0.58
N MET A 454 -34.40 -9.94 -1.26
CA MET A 454 -34.58 -11.39 -1.13
C MET A 454 -34.16 -11.90 0.25
N MET A 455 -33.04 -11.43 0.81
CA MET A 455 -32.59 -11.81 2.15
C MET A 455 -33.56 -11.32 3.24
N ASP A 456 -34.13 -10.11 3.10
CA ASP A 456 -35.19 -9.62 3.99
C ASP A 456 -36.40 -10.58 3.98
N ALA A 457 -36.86 -10.97 2.78
CA ALA A 457 -37.96 -11.93 2.63
C ALA A 457 -37.64 -13.28 3.27
N GLN A 458 -36.40 -13.77 3.13
CA GLN A 458 -35.93 -15.02 3.73
C GLN A 458 -35.91 -14.95 5.27
N VAL A 459 -35.42 -13.85 5.85
CA VAL A 459 -35.43 -13.63 7.31
C VAL A 459 -36.86 -13.56 7.85
N LEU A 460 -37.76 -12.86 7.15
CA LEU A 460 -39.17 -12.77 7.54
C LEU A 460 -39.86 -14.16 7.53
N ILE A 461 -39.54 -15.03 6.57
CA ILE A 461 -40.06 -16.40 6.56
C ILE A 461 -39.51 -17.19 7.77
N LEU A 462 -38.23 -17.03 8.12
CA LEU A 462 -37.67 -17.68 9.29
C LEU A 462 -38.34 -17.22 10.58
N TYR A 463 -38.63 -15.92 10.72
CA TYR A 463 -39.35 -15.39 11.88
C TYR A 463 -40.78 -15.95 11.95
N GLU A 464 -41.48 -16.08 10.82
CA GLU A 464 -42.79 -16.73 10.78
C GLU A 464 -42.71 -18.20 11.23
N LYS A 465 -41.74 -18.96 10.71
CA LYS A 465 -41.60 -20.41 10.99
C LYS A 465 -41.04 -20.74 12.37
N LYS A 466 -40.28 -19.83 13.00
CA LYS A 466 -39.59 -20.09 14.27
C LYS A 466 -40.27 -19.38 15.42
N ILE A 467 -40.31 -18.05 15.38
CA ILE A 467 -40.84 -17.25 16.48
C ILE A 467 -42.37 -17.33 16.47
N ARG A 468 -43.01 -17.02 15.34
CA ARG A 468 -44.47 -16.88 15.29
C ARG A 468 -45.20 -18.22 15.30
N ALA A 469 -44.64 -19.25 14.69
CA ALA A 469 -45.18 -20.61 14.74
C ALA A 469 -45.21 -21.18 16.16
N GLU A 470 -44.10 -21.05 16.92
CA GLU A 470 -44.02 -21.49 18.32
C GLU A 470 -45.04 -20.75 19.21
N ASN A 471 -45.42 -19.53 18.81
CA ASN A 471 -46.45 -18.71 19.47
C ASN A 471 -47.85 -18.86 18.85
N ASN A 472 -48.07 -19.82 17.94
CA ASN A 472 -49.37 -20.08 17.27
C ASN A 472 -49.97 -18.90 16.47
N ILE A 473 -49.13 -18.01 15.96
CA ILE A 473 -49.55 -16.82 15.17
C ILE A 473 -48.92 -16.78 13.76
N LEU A 474 -48.54 -17.93 13.22
CA LEU A 474 -47.99 -18.05 11.88
C LEU A 474 -49.01 -17.62 10.82
N PHE A 475 -48.57 -16.79 9.87
CA PHE A 475 -49.40 -16.36 8.75
C PHE A 475 -48.91 -16.94 7.41
N GLN A 476 -49.56 -18.01 6.95
CA GLN A 476 -49.11 -18.74 5.77
C GLN A 476 -49.08 -17.89 4.49
N ALA A 477 -50.11 -17.06 4.24
CA ALA A 477 -50.15 -16.23 3.03
C ALA A 477 -48.99 -15.20 2.99
N TRP A 478 -48.46 -14.79 4.14
CA TRP A 478 -47.25 -13.97 4.20
C TRP A 478 -46.01 -14.77 3.75
N ILE A 479 -45.87 -16.01 4.25
CA ILE A 479 -44.79 -16.91 3.81
C ILE A 479 -44.86 -17.12 2.29
N ASP A 480 -46.04 -17.38 1.75
CA ASP A 480 -46.24 -17.60 0.31
C ASP A 480 -45.84 -16.36 -0.50
N GLY A 481 -46.29 -15.17 -0.08
CA GLY A 481 -45.95 -13.90 -0.75
C GLY A 481 -44.46 -13.54 -0.68
N GLN A 482 -43.78 -13.84 0.43
CA GLN A 482 -42.32 -13.66 0.52
C GLN A 482 -41.57 -14.68 -0.34
N THR A 483 -42.06 -15.93 -0.39
CA THR A 483 -41.49 -16.99 -1.23
C THR A 483 -41.60 -16.64 -2.71
N GLU A 484 -42.72 -16.06 -3.15
CA GLU A 484 -42.91 -15.64 -4.54
C GLU A 484 -41.92 -14.51 -4.94
N LYS A 485 -41.65 -13.55 -4.05
CA LYS A 485 -40.62 -12.51 -4.28
C LYS A 485 -39.24 -13.13 -4.45
N ILE A 486 -38.90 -14.09 -3.60
CA ILE A 486 -37.62 -14.81 -3.66
C ILE A 486 -37.48 -15.54 -5.00
N MET A 487 -38.53 -16.23 -5.45
CA MET A 487 -38.50 -16.95 -6.74
C MET A 487 -38.30 -16.01 -7.93
N ARG A 488 -39.04 -14.90 -8.00
CA ARG A 488 -38.83 -13.88 -9.05
C ARG A 488 -37.43 -13.28 -9.00
N GLY A 489 -36.87 -13.10 -7.81
CA GLY A 489 -35.49 -12.66 -7.62
C GLY A 489 -34.49 -13.67 -8.19
N PHE A 490 -34.66 -14.96 -7.91
CA PHE A 490 -33.83 -16.01 -8.48
C PHE A 490 -33.94 -16.11 -10.01
N ASP A 491 -35.12 -15.91 -10.59
CA ASP A 491 -35.29 -15.83 -12.05
C ASP A 491 -34.50 -14.65 -12.65
N GLN A 492 -34.51 -13.51 -11.96
CA GLN A 492 -33.73 -12.35 -12.36
C GLN A 492 -32.21 -12.60 -12.24
N LEU A 493 -31.76 -13.34 -11.23
CA LEU A 493 -30.34 -13.71 -11.08
C LEU A 493 -29.88 -14.69 -12.16
N GLU A 494 -30.68 -15.73 -12.46
CA GLU A 494 -30.43 -16.67 -13.57
C GLU A 494 -30.25 -15.93 -14.91
N LEU A 495 -31.13 -14.97 -15.19
CA LEU A 495 -31.06 -14.11 -16.37
C LEU A 495 -29.76 -13.29 -16.42
N GLU A 496 -29.31 -12.74 -15.30
CA GLU A 496 -28.11 -11.88 -15.24
C GLU A 496 -26.81 -12.66 -15.28
N VAL A 497 -26.79 -13.91 -14.79
CA VAL A 497 -25.70 -14.85 -15.08
C VAL A 497 -25.67 -15.14 -16.59
N GLY A 498 -26.82 -15.42 -17.20
CA GLY A 498 -26.93 -15.68 -18.63
C GLY A 498 -26.51 -14.50 -19.53
N ARG A 499 -26.61 -13.27 -19.04
CA ARG A 499 -26.17 -12.04 -19.72
C ARG A 499 -24.69 -11.71 -19.50
N GLY A 500 -24.03 -12.39 -18.57
CA GLY A 500 -22.65 -12.09 -18.17
C GLY A 500 -22.52 -10.84 -17.28
N THR A 501 -23.62 -10.34 -16.72
CA THR A 501 -23.59 -9.28 -15.70
C THR A 501 -23.01 -9.83 -14.40
N LEU A 502 -23.53 -10.96 -13.92
CA LEU A 502 -22.93 -11.74 -12.85
C LEU A 502 -21.91 -12.68 -13.50
N ARG A 503 -20.64 -12.30 -13.42
CA ARG A 503 -19.56 -13.08 -14.02
C ARG A 503 -19.24 -14.27 -13.13
N ALA A 504 -18.71 -15.34 -13.74
CA ALA A 504 -18.22 -16.45 -12.95
C ALA A 504 -17.11 -15.95 -12.00
N PRO A 505 -17.13 -16.31 -10.71
CA PRO A 505 -16.12 -15.88 -9.78
C PRO A 505 -14.75 -16.41 -10.23
N ALA A 506 -13.79 -15.51 -10.35
CA ALA A 506 -12.41 -15.83 -10.68
C ALA A 506 -11.54 -15.55 -9.44
N ASN A 507 -10.61 -16.45 -9.10
CA ASN A 507 -9.79 -16.33 -7.89
C ASN A 507 -8.68 -15.28 -8.02
N ASP A 508 -8.58 -14.63 -9.17
CA ASP A 508 -7.56 -13.66 -9.54
C ASP A 508 -8.01 -12.20 -9.37
N ALA A 509 -9.25 -11.97 -8.92
CA ALA A 509 -9.76 -10.65 -8.60
C ALA A 509 -10.72 -10.69 -7.40
N PRO A 510 -10.77 -9.59 -6.59
CA PRO A 510 -11.81 -9.39 -5.59
C PRO A 510 -13.20 -9.46 -6.23
N ALA A 511 -14.12 -10.15 -5.57
CA ALA A 511 -15.52 -10.10 -5.94
C ALA A 511 -16.14 -8.74 -5.61
N SER A 512 -17.08 -8.28 -6.43
CA SER A 512 -17.86 -7.09 -6.13
C SER A 512 -18.80 -7.29 -4.93
N ALA A 513 -19.18 -6.19 -4.27
CA ALA A 513 -20.18 -6.22 -3.19
C ALA A 513 -21.50 -6.86 -3.63
N ALA A 514 -21.90 -6.65 -4.89
CA ALA A 514 -23.10 -7.25 -5.48
C ALA A 514 -22.99 -8.77 -5.60
N GLU A 515 -21.84 -9.30 -6.05
CA GLU A 515 -21.64 -10.75 -6.15
C GLU A 515 -21.56 -11.41 -4.78
N CYS A 516 -20.92 -10.76 -3.80
CA CYS A 516 -20.92 -11.20 -2.40
C CYS A 516 -22.34 -11.26 -1.83
N ALA A 517 -23.17 -10.25 -2.11
CA ALA A 517 -24.57 -10.22 -1.69
C ALA A 517 -25.39 -11.35 -2.33
N VAL A 518 -25.22 -11.60 -3.62
CA VAL A 518 -25.90 -12.70 -4.32
C VAL A 518 -25.47 -14.04 -3.76
N ALA A 519 -24.17 -14.28 -3.55
CA ALA A 519 -23.65 -15.52 -2.99
C ALA A 519 -24.18 -15.78 -1.56
N ALA A 520 -24.20 -14.75 -0.71
CA ALA A 520 -24.79 -14.85 0.63
C ALA A 520 -26.30 -15.14 0.59
N CYS A 521 -27.02 -14.48 -0.31
CA CYS A 521 -28.46 -14.66 -0.52
C CYS A 521 -28.82 -16.08 -0.98
N VAL A 522 -28.10 -16.61 -1.97
CA VAL A 522 -28.29 -17.97 -2.50
C VAL A 522 -28.01 -19.01 -1.41
N ALA A 523 -26.91 -18.83 -0.68
CA ALA A 523 -26.53 -19.74 0.40
C ALA A 523 -27.50 -19.73 1.59
N PHE A 524 -28.17 -18.60 1.83
CA PHE A 524 -29.13 -18.49 2.93
C PHE A 524 -30.44 -19.24 2.64
N LEU A 525 -30.80 -19.44 1.37
CA LEU A 525 -32.06 -20.09 1.01
C LEU A 525 -32.14 -21.54 1.49
N ASP A 526 -31.01 -22.24 1.56
CA ASP A 526 -30.95 -23.61 2.09
C ASP A 526 -31.48 -23.68 3.54
N ARG A 527 -31.47 -22.58 4.30
CA ARG A 527 -32.09 -22.49 5.64
C ARG A 527 -33.60 -22.27 5.62
N VAL A 528 -34.13 -21.65 4.57
CA VAL A 528 -35.57 -21.40 4.41
C VAL A 528 -36.28 -22.67 3.91
N GLY A 529 -35.55 -23.54 3.20
CA GLY A 529 -36.00 -24.87 2.77
C GLY A 529 -36.85 -24.86 1.50
N THR A 530 -36.55 -23.96 0.55
CA THR A 530 -37.33 -23.83 -0.70
C THR A 530 -36.54 -24.36 -1.89
N GLN A 531 -37.18 -25.16 -2.76
CA GLN A 531 -36.56 -25.65 -4.00
C GLN A 531 -36.45 -24.53 -5.04
N TRP A 532 -35.23 -24.27 -5.52
CA TRP A 532 -34.95 -23.19 -6.47
C TRP A 532 -34.06 -23.60 -7.66
N ARG A 533 -33.49 -24.81 -7.63
CA ARG A 533 -32.39 -25.22 -8.52
C ARG A 533 -32.87 -25.68 -9.90
N ASP A 534 -34.04 -26.31 -9.99
CA ASP A 534 -34.50 -27.03 -11.19
C ASP A 534 -34.63 -26.12 -12.44
N ASP A 535 -35.04 -24.87 -12.26
CA ASP A 535 -35.26 -23.92 -13.37
C ASP A 535 -34.09 -22.97 -13.62
N ARG A 536 -32.99 -23.10 -12.87
CA ARG A 536 -31.93 -22.06 -12.80
C ARG A 536 -30.51 -22.63 -12.92
N PRO A 537 -30.22 -23.40 -13.98
CA PRO A 537 -28.97 -24.15 -14.11
C PRO A 537 -27.72 -23.25 -14.16
N LYS A 538 -27.80 -22.04 -14.75
CA LYS A 538 -26.64 -21.15 -14.84
C LYS A 538 -26.29 -20.57 -13.48
N LEU A 539 -27.29 -20.20 -12.70
CA LEU A 539 -27.11 -19.71 -11.34
C LEU A 539 -26.59 -20.81 -10.42
N VAL A 540 -27.06 -22.05 -10.60
CA VAL A 540 -26.51 -23.22 -9.88
C VAL A 540 -25.02 -23.39 -10.19
N GLU A 541 -24.63 -23.35 -11.46
CA GLU A 541 -23.23 -23.46 -11.86
C GLU A 541 -22.39 -22.28 -11.31
N TRP A 542 -22.90 -21.06 -11.42
CA TRP A 542 -22.27 -19.87 -10.86
C TRP A 542 -22.04 -20.00 -9.34
N PHE A 543 -23.05 -20.50 -8.62
CA PHE A 543 -22.99 -20.67 -7.18
C PHE A 543 -22.02 -21.78 -6.76
N GLN A 544 -21.96 -22.89 -7.50
CA GLN A 544 -20.99 -23.97 -7.26
C GLN A 544 -19.55 -23.46 -7.31
N ARG A 545 -19.24 -22.54 -8.25
CA ARG A 545 -17.92 -21.91 -8.32
C ARG A 545 -17.67 -21.00 -7.11
N TRP A 546 -18.69 -20.26 -6.69
CA TRP A 546 -18.64 -19.38 -5.50
C TRP A 546 -18.35 -20.13 -4.21
N GLN A 547 -18.86 -21.37 -4.07
CA GLN A 547 -18.63 -22.19 -2.88
C GLN A 547 -17.16 -22.54 -2.63
N ASN A 548 -16.30 -22.44 -3.66
CA ASN A 548 -14.87 -22.70 -3.56
C ASN A 548 -14.05 -21.44 -3.21
N ARG A 549 -14.66 -20.26 -3.14
CA ARG A 549 -13.93 -19.03 -2.79
C ARG A 549 -13.55 -19.01 -1.32
N GLU A 550 -12.37 -18.49 -1.02
CA GLU A 550 -11.85 -18.42 0.34
C GLU A 550 -12.74 -17.56 1.25
N SER A 551 -13.20 -16.39 0.77
CA SER A 551 -14.14 -15.52 1.49
C SER A 551 -15.44 -16.24 1.85
N PHE A 552 -15.97 -17.07 0.94
CA PHE A 552 -17.19 -17.84 1.16
C PHE A 552 -16.99 -18.96 2.21
N ILE A 553 -15.84 -19.63 2.16
CA ILE A 553 -15.48 -20.72 3.09
C ILE A 553 -15.22 -20.17 4.50
N LYS A 554 -14.47 -19.06 4.61
CA LYS A 554 -14.12 -18.42 5.89
C LYS A 554 -15.33 -17.82 6.62
N THR A 555 -16.37 -17.44 5.88
CA THR A 555 -17.61 -16.85 6.44
C THR A 555 -18.73 -17.87 6.56
N ARG A 556 -18.39 -19.15 6.71
CA ARG A 556 -19.38 -20.21 6.85
C ARG A 556 -20.28 -19.96 8.07
N PRO A 557 -21.59 -20.23 7.94
CA PRO A 557 -22.56 -19.88 8.97
C PRO A 557 -22.71 -20.96 10.05
N ASP A 558 -21.79 -21.92 10.14
CA ASP A 558 -21.72 -22.96 11.17
C ASP A 558 -20.46 -22.85 12.05
N VAL A 559 -19.71 -21.76 11.86
CA VAL A 559 -18.51 -21.39 12.63
C VAL A 559 -18.63 -19.93 13.07
N ASP A 560 -18.13 -19.63 14.26
CA ASP A 560 -17.93 -18.24 14.68
C ASP A 560 -16.66 -17.71 14.00
N TRP A 561 -16.77 -16.58 13.29
CA TRP A 561 -15.70 -16.06 12.44
C TRP A 561 -14.55 -15.44 13.24
N LYS A 562 -14.80 -15.03 14.49
CA LYS A 562 -13.78 -14.51 15.40
C LYS A 562 -12.93 -15.63 15.98
N THR A 563 -13.56 -16.68 16.47
CA THR A 563 -12.91 -17.75 17.24
C THR A 563 -12.54 -18.96 16.39
N GLY A 564 -13.10 -19.08 15.18
CA GLY A 564 -12.96 -20.26 14.32
C GLY A 564 -13.60 -21.53 14.88
N GLN A 565 -14.29 -21.44 16.02
CA GLN A 565 -14.89 -22.59 16.68
C GLN A 565 -16.23 -22.95 16.04
N ALA A 566 -16.44 -24.25 15.84
CA ALA A 566 -17.71 -24.81 15.39
C ALA A 566 -18.69 -24.86 16.58
N GLY A 567 -19.27 -23.71 16.93
CA GLY A 567 -20.21 -23.57 18.04
C GLY A 567 -21.67 -23.85 17.66
N ASP A 568 -22.51 -24.11 18.66
CA ASP A 568 -23.97 -24.04 18.52
C ASP A 568 -24.38 -22.55 18.55
N ILE A 569 -24.14 -21.89 17.43
CA ILE A 569 -24.27 -20.43 17.25
C ILE A 569 -25.73 -19.99 17.09
N GLY A 570 -26.61 -20.49 17.96
CA GLY A 570 -27.96 -19.92 18.12
C GLY A 570 -28.95 -20.26 17.01
N PHE A 571 -28.96 -21.49 16.51
CA PHE A 571 -30.12 -22.16 15.88
C PHE A 571 -29.84 -23.66 16.04
N GLY A 572 -30.15 -24.21 17.21
CA GLY A 572 -29.75 -25.55 17.67
C GLY A 572 -29.43 -26.55 16.55
N ARG A 573 -28.21 -27.11 16.57
CA ARG A 573 -27.74 -28.18 15.65
C ARG A 573 -28.75 -29.34 15.46
N GLU A 574 -29.66 -29.53 16.40
CA GLU A 574 -30.69 -30.59 16.36
C GLU A 574 -31.76 -30.40 15.27
N VAL A 575 -31.88 -29.22 14.65
CA VAL A 575 -32.97 -28.95 13.68
C VAL A 575 -32.52 -29.00 12.21
N LEU A 576 -31.22 -29.01 11.93
CA LEU A 576 -30.68 -29.07 10.56
C LEU A 576 -30.64 -30.49 9.99
N ASN A 577 -30.55 -31.50 10.85
CA ASN A 577 -30.81 -32.87 10.45
C ASN A 577 -32.29 -33.13 10.62
N GLY A 578 -33.03 -33.13 9.52
CA GLY A 578 -34.40 -33.66 9.49
C GLY A 578 -34.39 -35.09 10.03
N LYS A 579 -34.59 -35.25 11.34
CA LYS A 579 -34.94 -36.53 11.92
C LYS A 579 -36.33 -36.84 11.39
N LYS A 580 -36.38 -37.82 10.49
CA LYS A 580 -37.53 -38.71 10.35
C LYS A 580 -37.87 -39.23 11.75
N GLY A 581 -38.95 -38.71 12.31
CA GLY A 581 -39.69 -39.24 13.45
C GLY A 581 -41.14 -39.17 13.09
#